data_AF-A0A2W4LAJ9-F1
#
_entry.id   AF-A0A2W4LAJ9-F1
#
_cell.length_a   1.000
_cell.length_b   1.000
_cell.length_c   1.000
_cell.angle_alpha   90.00
_cell.angle_beta   90.00
_cell.angle_gamma   90.00
#
_symmetry.space_group_name_H-M   'P 1'
#
loop_
_entity.id
_entity.type
_entity.pdbx_description
1 polymer ?
#
loop_
_entity_poly.entity_id
_entity_poly.type
_entity_poly.pdbx_seq_one_letter_code
_entity_poly.pdbx_strand_id
1 'polypeptide(L)'
;MQSTSSRSDALARLPLALALCMALGSIGSCRGLVEVSNRNEPVALPLPAITIPSDADEEWKQLAAAMNELREAQVETYRARRPALSALAVVNLASSLVLLSGALATAARLRRGLAVLQTGITLSQAYVALGIVVGTWVQLGLAETTQTILGPLRSLEHPVAMQATVAVFQYWLAIPIFVLGMVAQFLFYVWATGLLKNPEVRAALDPETK
;
A
#
# COMPACT_ATOMS: atom_id res chain seq x y z
N MET A 1 -31.51 -30.07 -1.09
CA MET A 1 -32.18 -28.91 -1.73
C MET A 1 -31.48 -27.59 -1.36
N GLN A 2 -30.13 -27.53 -1.41
CA GLN A 2 -29.32 -26.39 -0.92
C GLN A 2 -28.49 -25.68 -2.01
N SER A 3 -28.55 -26.11 -3.28
CA SER A 3 -27.60 -25.61 -4.28
C SER A 3 -27.99 -24.28 -4.93
N THR A 4 -29.29 -23.96 -5.08
CA THR A 4 -29.76 -22.80 -5.88
C THR A 4 -29.41 -21.44 -5.27
N SER A 5 -29.38 -21.31 -3.95
CA SER A 5 -28.98 -20.06 -3.28
C SER A 5 -27.50 -19.72 -3.53
N SER A 6 -26.60 -20.69 -3.41
CA SER A 6 -25.16 -20.44 -3.64
C SER A 6 -24.83 -20.10 -5.10
N ARG A 7 -25.64 -20.59 -6.06
CA ARG A 7 -25.50 -20.31 -7.49
C ARG A 7 -25.73 -18.84 -7.83
N SER A 8 -26.87 -18.32 -7.38
CA SER A 8 -27.27 -16.93 -7.63
C SER A 8 -26.30 -15.94 -7.00
N ASP A 9 -25.80 -16.26 -5.80
CA ASP A 9 -24.90 -15.39 -5.04
C ASP A 9 -23.52 -15.20 -5.71
N ALA A 10 -22.95 -16.25 -6.32
CA ALA A 10 -21.65 -16.16 -6.98
C ALA A 10 -21.73 -15.26 -8.24
N LEU A 11 -22.76 -15.44 -9.06
CA LEU A 11 -22.98 -14.62 -10.24
C LEU A 11 -23.30 -13.16 -9.88
N ALA A 12 -24.05 -12.93 -8.79
CA ALA A 12 -24.36 -11.59 -8.31
C ALA A 12 -23.12 -10.80 -7.85
N ARG A 13 -22.07 -11.50 -7.38
CA ARG A 13 -20.81 -10.88 -6.90
C ARG A 13 -19.80 -10.61 -8.01
N LEU A 14 -19.97 -11.20 -9.18
CA LEU A 14 -19.04 -11.06 -10.31
C LEU A 14 -18.86 -9.60 -10.78
N PRO A 15 -19.93 -8.78 -10.95
CA PRO A 15 -19.76 -7.37 -11.34
C PRO A 15 -18.93 -6.58 -10.34
N LEU A 16 -19.14 -6.81 -9.04
CA LEU A 16 -18.38 -6.17 -7.97
C LEU A 16 -16.90 -6.57 -8.02
N ALA A 17 -16.61 -7.87 -8.19
CA ALA A 17 -15.24 -8.37 -8.29
C ALA A 17 -14.49 -7.74 -9.47
N LEU A 18 -15.14 -7.66 -10.64
CA LEU A 18 -14.56 -7.04 -11.83
C LEU A 18 -14.37 -5.53 -11.65
N ALA A 19 -15.36 -4.83 -11.09
CA ALA A 19 -15.26 -3.40 -10.79
C ALA A 19 -14.11 -3.08 -9.83
N LEU A 20 -13.94 -3.88 -8.78
CA LEU A 20 -12.83 -3.73 -7.84
C LEU A 20 -11.48 -4.05 -8.49
N CYS A 21 -11.38 -5.06 -9.35
CA CYS A 21 -10.15 -5.32 -10.10
C CYS A 21 -9.80 -4.16 -11.04
N MET A 22 -10.79 -3.58 -11.73
CA MET A 22 -10.59 -2.38 -12.55
C MET A 22 -10.16 -1.18 -11.72
N ALA A 23 -10.82 -0.92 -10.58
CA ALA A 23 -10.49 0.20 -9.72
C ALA A 23 -9.07 0.07 -9.14
N LEU A 24 -8.74 -1.09 -8.58
CA LEU A 24 -7.39 -1.37 -8.04
C LEU A 24 -6.33 -1.34 -9.13
N GLY A 25 -6.61 -1.90 -10.31
CA GLY A 25 -5.69 -1.83 -11.46
C GLY A 25 -5.46 -0.40 -11.94
N SER A 26 -6.49 0.44 -11.99
CA SER A 26 -6.36 1.86 -12.35
C SER A 26 -5.57 2.65 -11.30
N ILE A 27 -5.95 2.53 -10.02
CA ILE A 27 -5.28 3.23 -8.91
C ILE A 27 -3.80 2.81 -8.83
N GLY A 28 -3.53 1.51 -8.89
CA GLY A 28 -2.17 0.97 -8.86
C GLY A 28 -1.33 1.38 -10.06
N SER A 29 -1.93 1.47 -11.26
CA SER A 29 -1.24 1.97 -12.46
C SER A 29 -0.87 3.44 -12.34
N CYS A 30 -1.82 4.29 -11.92
CA CYS A 30 -1.54 5.71 -11.72
C CYS A 30 -0.48 5.94 -10.63
N ARG A 31 -0.61 5.25 -9.49
CA ARG A 31 0.35 5.35 -8.39
C ARG A 31 1.73 4.85 -8.80
N GLY A 32 1.81 3.69 -9.44
CA GLY A 32 3.07 3.13 -9.92
C GLY A 32 3.74 4.03 -10.96
N LEU A 33 2.96 4.65 -11.86
CA LEU A 33 3.49 5.62 -12.83
C LEU A 33 4.10 6.84 -12.14
N VAL A 34 3.41 7.43 -11.16
CA VAL A 34 3.90 8.57 -10.38
C VAL A 34 5.17 8.21 -9.60
N GLU A 35 5.19 7.05 -8.94
CA GLU A 35 6.36 6.59 -8.19
C GLU A 35 7.57 6.31 -9.11
N VAL A 36 7.34 5.77 -10.31
CA VAL A 36 8.39 5.54 -11.31
C VAL A 36 8.86 6.85 -11.95
N SER A 37 7.97 7.79 -12.27
CA SER A 37 8.34 9.09 -12.85
C SER A 37 9.18 9.91 -11.87
N ASN A 38 8.82 9.84 -10.58
CA ASN A 38 9.46 10.64 -9.53
C ASN A 38 10.64 9.91 -8.89
N ARG A 39 11.11 8.81 -9.50
CA ARG A 39 12.21 7.99 -8.98
C ARG A 39 13.54 8.72 -8.83
N ASN A 40 13.68 9.93 -9.38
CA ASN A 40 14.87 10.77 -9.25
C ASN A 40 14.63 12.06 -8.45
N GLU A 41 13.39 12.38 -8.10
CA GLU A 41 13.05 13.62 -7.40
C GLU A 41 13.53 13.61 -5.93
N PRO A 42 13.85 14.79 -5.35
CA PRO A 42 14.12 14.89 -3.93
C PRO A 42 12.86 14.55 -3.12
N VAL A 43 13.02 13.68 -2.13
CA VAL A 43 11.91 13.14 -1.36
C VAL A 43 11.56 14.11 -0.24
N ALA A 44 10.40 14.75 -0.33
CA ALA A 44 9.81 15.46 0.79
C ALA A 44 9.09 14.44 1.68
N LEU A 45 9.73 14.00 2.76
CA LEU A 45 9.10 13.12 3.73
C LEU A 45 8.23 13.97 4.69
N PRO A 46 6.96 13.59 4.90
CA PRO A 46 6.12 14.25 5.88
C PRO A 46 6.72 14.02 7.27
N LEU A 47 7.11 15.12 7.92
CA LEU A 47 7.52 15.13 9.32
C LEU A 47 6.27 15.23 10.21
N PRO A 48 6.32 14.71 11.45
CA PRO A 48 5.26 14.95 12.41
C PRO A 48 5.05 16.45 12.60
N ALA A 49 3.79 16.87 12.53
CA ALA A 49 3.42 18.27 12.71
C ALA A 49 3.62 18.65 14.17
N ILE A 50 4.73 19.34 14.46
CA ILE A 50 5.03 19.85 15.80
C ILE A 50 4.92 21.37 15.77
N THR A 51 4.10 21.92 16.67
CA THR A 51 3.99 23.36 16.87
C THR A 51 5.04 23.80 17.89
N ILE A 52 5.96 24.68 17.47
CA ILE A 52 6.94 25.30 18.35
C ILE A 52 6.36 26.63 18.84
N PRO A 53 6.25 26.88 20.16
CA PRO A 53 5.80 28.16 20.71
C PRO A 53 6.70 29.33 20.29
N SER A 54 6.13 30.53 20.19
CA SER A 54 6.89 31.76 19.85
C SER A 54 7.87 32.19 20.94
N ASP A 55 7.64 31.75 22.18
CA ASP A 55 8.42 31.95 23.39
C ASP A 55 9.22 30.69 23.77
N ALA A 56 9.75 29.98 22.78
CA ALA A 56 10.48 28.72 22.95
C ALA A 56 11.70 28.85 23.90
N ASP A 57 11.64 28.07 24.98
CA ASP A 57 12.78 27.78 25.86
C ASP A 57 13.80 26.82 25.21
N GLU A 58 14.83 26.46 25.96
CA GLU A 58 15.93 25.62 25.45
C GLU A 58 15.46 24.22 25.07
N GLU A 59 14.50 23.64 25.80
CA GLU A 59 13.91 22.34 25.50
C GLU A 59 13.12 22.37 24.18
N TRP A 60 12.37 23.44 23.91
CA TRP A 60 11.70 23.63 22.62
C TRP A 60 12.70 23.83 21.47
N LYS A 61 13.82 24.53 21.71
CA LYS A 61 14.91 24.64 20.71
C LYS A 61 15.59 23.29 20.46
N GLN A 62 15.79 22.46 21.48
CA GLN A 62 16.30 21.10 21.33
C GLN A 62 15.36 20.25 20.48
N LEU A 63 14.05 20.34 20.69
CA LEU A 63 13.07 19.65 19.84
C LEU A 63 13.15 20.13 18.38
N ALA A 64 13.29 21.44 18.15
CA ALA A 64 13.43 21.99 16.81
C ALA A 64 14.70 21.49 16.09
N ALA A 65 15.82 21.43 16.80
CA ALA A 65 17.08 20.90 16.29
C ALA A 65 16.96 19.40 15.97
N ALA A 66 16.38 18.62 16.88
CA ALA A 66 16.14 17.19 16.68
C ALA A 66 15.20 16.91 15.50
N MET A 67 14.24 17.80 15.23
CA MET A 67 13.37 17.68 14.06
C MET A 67 14.09 17.95 12.73
N ASN A 68 15.06 18.88 12.72
CA ASN A 68 15.92 19.09 11.56
C ASN A 68 16.83 17.88 11.34
N GLU A 69 17.45 17.35 12.40
CA GLU A 69 18.26 16.14 12.34
C GLU A 69 17.43 14.94 11.86
N LEU A 70 16.21 14.79 12.38
CA LEU A 70 15.27 13.76 11.96
C LEU A 70 14.96 13.84 10.47
N ARG A 71 14.76 15.05 9.93
CA ARG A 71 14.52 15.26 8.50
C ARG A 71 15.68 14.72 7.67
N GLU A 72 16.90 15.08 8.02
CA GLU A 72 18.10 14.63 7.30
C GLU A 72 18.29 13.12 7.41
N ALA A 73 18.15 12.57 8.61
CA ALA A 73 18.28 11.14 8.86
C ALA A 73 17.21 10.30 8.14
N GLN A 74 15.97 10.79 8.07
CA GLN A 74 14.90 10.13 7.32
C GLN A 74 15.14 10.17 5.81
N VAL A 75 15.66 11.28 5.27
CA VAL A 75 16.04 11.38 3.85
C VAL A 75 17.10 10.33 3.52
N GLU A 76 18.12 10.18 4.36
CA GLU A 76 19.17 9.17 4.14
C GLU A 76 18.63 7.74 4.28
N THR A 77 17.81 7.50 5.32
CA THR A 77 17.11 6.23 5.53
C THR A 77 16.30 5.83 4.30
N TYR A 78 15.59 6.79 3.69
CA TYR A 78 14.81 6.58 2.48
C TYR A 78 15.69 6.39 1.24
N ARG A 79 16.75 7.20 1.07
CA ARG A 79 17.69 7.08 -0.05
C ARG A 79 18.30 5.68 -0.12
N ALA A 80 18.70 5.12 1.03
CA ALA A 80 19.23 3.76 1.11
C ALA A 80 18.22 2.69 0.67
N ARG A 81 16.92 2.93 0.88
CA ARG A 81 15.82 1.99 0.57
C ARG A 81 15.16 2.26 -0.79
N ARG A 82 15.47 3.40 -1.41
CA ARG A 82 14.91 3.87 -2.68
C ARG A 82 14.98 2.83 -3.81
N PRO A 83 16.09 2.10 -4.03
CA PRO A 83 16.14 1.12 -5.12
C PRO A 83 15.06 0.03 -4.98
N ALA A 84 14.82 -0.45 -3.76
CA ALA A 84 13.79 -1.44 -3.48
C ALA A 84 12.38 -0.86 -3.70
N LEU A 85 12.13 0.37 -3.26
CA LEU A 85 10.87 1.06 -3.49
C LEU A 85 10.60 1.30 -4.98
N SER A 86 11.61 1.71 -5.75
CA SER A 86 11.48 1.90 -7.20
C SER A 86 11.24 0.60 -7.94
N ALA A 87 11.94 -0.48 -7.58
CA ALA A 87 11.67 -1.80 -8.14
C ALA A 87 10.23 -2.26 -7.82
N LEU A 88 9.80 -2.06 -6.59
CA LEU A 88 8.43 -2.37 -6.15
C LEU A 88 7.38 -1.54 -6.91
N ALA A 89 7.64 -0.26 -7.18
CA ALA A 89 6.76 0.61 -7.98
C ALA A 89 6.61 0.13 -9.43
N VAL A 90 7.69 -0.36 -10.05
CA VAL A 90 7.64 -0.98 -11.39
C VAL A 90 6.80 -2.25 -11.36
N VAL A 91 6.98 -3.11 -10.35
CA VAL A 91 6.18 -4.33 -10.17
C VAL A 91 4.70 -3.98 -9.94
N ASN A 92 4.41 -2.94 -9.14
CA ASN A 92 3.05 -2.45 -8.91
C ASN A 92 2.40 -2.03 -10.23
N LEU A 93 3.07 -1.17 -10.99
CA LEU A 93 2.62 -0.67 -12.28
C LEU A 93 2.32 -1.82 -13.24
N ALA A 94 3.28 -2.73 -13.42
CA ALA A 94 3.12 -3.88 -14.31
C ALA A 94 1.96 -4.78 -13.90
N SER A 95 1.89 -5.16 -12.62
CA SER A 95 0.81 -6.03 -12.11
C SER A 95 -0.56 -5.37 -12.24
N SER A 96 -0.64 -4.06 -12.01
CA SER A 96 -1.87 -3.28 -12.06
C SER A 96 -2.39 -3.07 -13.49
N LEU A 97 -1.50 -2.90 -14.47
CA LEU A 97 -1.86 -2.86 -15.89
C LEU A 97 -2.39 -4.22 -16.38
N VAL A 98 -1.76 -5.33 -15.96
CA VAL A 98 -2.24 -6.68 -16.29
C VAL A 98 -3.59 -6.95 -15.62
N LEU A 99 -3.77 -6.53 -14.36
CA LEU A 99 -5.04 -6.66 -13.64
C LEU A 99 -6.16 -5.87 -14.33
N LEU A 100 -5.91 -4.60 -14.67
CA LEU A 100 -6.88 -3.73 -15.33
C LEU A 100 -7.26 -4.26 -16.71
N SER A 101 -6.27 -4.58 -17.55
CA SER A 101 -6.50 -5.12 -18.89
C SER A 101 -7.24 -6.45 -18.84
N GLY A 102 -6.89 -7.35 -17.92
CA GLY A 102 -7.60 -8.60 -17.69
C GLY A 102 -9.05 -8.39 -17.25
N ALA A 103 -9.30 -7.45 -16.33
CA ALA A 103 -10.64 -7.16 -15.85
C ALA A 103 -11.54 -6.57 -16.96
N LEU A 104 -11.02 -5.62 -17.73
CA LEU A 104 -11.72 -5.06 -18.90
C LEU A 104 -11.98 -6.11 -19.98
N ALA A 105 -10.98 -6.92 -20.31
CA ALA A 105 -11.11 -7.99 -21.29
C ALA A 105 -12.11 -9.08 -20.83
N THR A 106 -12.16 -9.37 -19.53
CA THR A 106 -13.13 -10.31 -18.94
C THR A 106 -14.54 -9.73 -18.97
N ALA A 107 -14.71 -8.45 -18.62
CA ALA A 107 -15.99 -7.76 -18.69
C ALA A 107 -16.54 -7.71 -20.13
N ALA A 108 -15.65 -7.52 -21.11
CA ALA A 108 -15.97 -7.57 -22.54
C ALA A 108 -16.13 -9.01 -23.10
N ARG A 109 -15.93 -10.05 -22.27
CA ARG A 109 -15.99 -11.48 -22.64
C ARG A 109 -15.05 -11.85 -23.79
N LEU A 110 -13.82 -11.33 -23.77
CA LEU A 110 -12.78 -11.70 -24.74
C LEU A 110 -12.21 -13.09 -24.42
N ARG A 111 -11.84 -13.85 -25.45
CA ARG A 111 -11.36 -15.25 -25.36
C ARG A 111 -10.26 -15.49 -24.32
N ARG A 112 -9.36 -14.53 -24.11
CA ARG A 112 -8.26 -14.62 -23.14
C ARG A 112 -8.47 -13.76 -21.89
N GLY A 113 -9.60 -13.06 -21.77
CA GLY A 113 -9.85 -12.10 -20.69
C GLY A 113 -9.69 -12.73 -19.30
N LEU A 114 -10.38 -13.84 -19.06
CA LEU A 114 -10.33 -14.54 -17.77
C LEU A 114 -8.92 -15.02 -17.41
N ALA A 115 -8.17 -15.54 -18.38
CA ALA A 115 -6.79 -15.99 -18.16
C ALA A 115 -5.87 -14.81 -17.83
N VAL A 116 -5.97 -13.69 -18.55
CA VAL A 116 -5.21 -12.47 -18.27
C VAL A 116 -5.58 -11.91 -16.89
N LEU A 117 -6.86 -11.92 -16.52
CA LEU A 117 -7.32 -11.49 -15.20
C LEU A 117 -6.74 -12.36 -14.08
N GLN A 118 -6.74 -13.69 -14.23
CA GLN A 118 -6.14 -14.59 -13.24
C GLN A 118 -4.64 -14.37 -13.08
N THR A 119 -3.92 -14.13 -14.19
CA THR A 119 -2.51 -13.74 -14.16
C THR A 119 -2.33 -12.41 -13.43
N GLY A 120 -3.14 -11.41 -13.75
CA GLY A 120 -3.11 -10.10 -13.09
C GLY A 120 -3.32 -10.21 -11.58
N ILE A 121 -4.33 -10.98 -11.14
CA ILE A 121 -4.59 -11.24 -9.72
C ILE A 121 -3.39 -11.92 -9.06
N THR A 122 -2.79 -12.92 -9.69
CA THR A 122 -1.62 -13.64 -9.16
C THR A 122 -0.40 -12.72 -9.03
N LEU A 123 -0.13 -11.89 -10.04
CA LEU A 123 0.94 -10.90 -10.00
C LEU A 123 0.68 -9.85 -8.90
N SER A 124 -0.57 -9.40 -8.75
CA SER A 124 -0.95 -8.46 -7.69
C SER A 124 -0.82 -9.08 -6.29
N GLN A 125 -1.08 -10.38 -6.11
CA GLN A 125 -0.82 -11.09 -4.85
C GLN A 125 0.68 -11.12 -4.52
N ALA A 126 1.51 -11.45 -5.51
CA ALA A 126 2.96 -11.45 -5.33
C ALA A 126 3.48 -10.03 -5.00
N TYR A 127 2.97 -9.02 -5.69
CA TYR A 127 3.24 -7.62 -5.38
C TYR A 127 2.85 -7.26 -3.94
N VAL A 128 1.66 -7.65 -3.47
CA VAL A 128 1.22 -7.35 -2.10
C VAL A 128 2.15 -8.02 -1.08
N ALA A 129 2.54 -9.28 -1.29
CA ALA A 129 3.48 -9.96 -0.40
C ALA A 129 4.84 -9.24 -0.34
N LEU A 130 5.40 -8.87 -1.50
CA LEU A 130 6.64 -8.09 -1.58
C LEU A 130 6.47 -6.71 -0.93
N GLY A 131 5.33 -6.07 -1.15
CA GLY A 131 5.02 -4.75 -0.61
C GLY A 131 4.87 -4.75 0.90
N ILE A 132 4.34 -5.82 1.51
CA ILE A 132 4.37 -6.00 2.97
C ILE A 132 5.82 -6.03 3.44
N VAL A 133 6.67 -6.89 2.87
CA VAL A 133 8.06 -7.05 3.32
C VAL A 133 8.85 -5.74 3.17
N VAL A 134 8.85 -5.15 1.97
CA VAL A 134 9.60 -3.92 1.68
C VAL A 134 9.02 -2.74 2.45
N GLY A 135 7.70 -2.60 2.48
CA GLY A 135 7.02 -1.52 3.19
C GLY A 135 7.25 -1.57 4.69
N THR A 136 7.14 -2.75 5.32
CA THR A 136 7.46 -2.92 6.74
C THR A 136 8.93 -2.64 7.02
N TRP A 137 9.86 -3.09 6.18
CA TRP A 137 11.28 -2.77 6.34
C TRP A 137 11.59 -1.27 6.25
N VAL A 138 10.91 -0.54 5.36
CA VAL A 138 11.01 0.93 5.26
C VAL A 138 10.45 1.59 6.50
N GLN A 139 9.23 1.22 6.91
CA GLN A 139 8.56 1.82 8.06
C GLN A 139 9.28 1.54 9.38
N LEU A 140 9.84 0.33 9.55
CA LEU A 140 10.70 0.00 10.69
C LEU A 140 11.94 0.89 10.72
N GLY A 141 12.62 1.07 9.58
CA GLY A 141 13.77 1.97 9.51
C GLY A 141 13.41 3.41 9.89
N LEU A 142 12.27 3.92 9.45
CA LEU A 142 11.79 5.26 9.84
C LEU A 142 11.45 5.34 11.33
N ALA A 143 10.82 4.30 11.89
CA ALA A 143 10.47 4.23 13.31
C ALA A 143 11.72 4.15 14.20
N GLU A 144 12.71 3.34 13.83
CA GLU A 144 13.99 3.21 14.54
C GLU A 144 14.80 4.51 14.52
N THR A 145 14.91 5.15 13.36
CA THR A 145 15.56 6.47 13.24
C THR A 145 14.84 7.52 14.10
N THR A 146 13.51 7.54 14.08
CA THR A 146 12.72 8.47 14.89
C THR A 146 12.88 8.21 16.39
N GLN A 147 12.87 6.94 16.80
CA GLN A 147 13.11 6.54 18.20
C GLN A 147 14.53 6.92 18.66
N THR A 148 15.52 6.81 17.78
CA THR A 148 16.91 7.17 18.11
C THR A 148 17.07 8.66 18.37
N ILE A 149 16.43 9.51 17.54
CA ILE A 149 16.58 10.96 17.61
C ILE A 149 15.64 11.61 18.62
N LEU A 150 14.35 11.25 18.61
CA LEU A 150 13.35 11.85 19.50
C LEU A 150 13.18 11.09 20.81
N GLY A 151 13.63 9.85 20.91
CA GLY A 151 13.52 9.03 22.12
C GLY A 151 14.12 9.68 23.37
N PRO A 152 15.33 10.26 23.33
CA PRO A 152 15.93 10.94 24.48
C PRO A 152 15.11 12.11 25.01
N LEU A 153 14.34 12.80 24.16
CA LEU A 153 13.51 13.94 24.57
C LEU A 153 12.29 13.51 25.39
N ARG A 154 11.94 12.21 25.40
CA ARG A 154 10.79 11.67 26.12
C ARG A 154 11.00 11.55 27.63
N SER A 155 12.25 11.65 28.10
CA SER A 155 12.57 11.64 29.53
C SER A 155 12.63 13.03 30.16
N LEU A 156 12.37 14.09 29.39
CA LEU A 156 12.32 15.46 29.92
C LEU A 156 11.07 15.65 30.78
N GLU A 157 11.20 16.35 31.90
CA GLU A 157 10.06 16.82 32.70
C GLU A 157 9.45 18.09 32.07
N HIS A 158 9.14 18.03 30.77
CA HIS A 158 8.73 19.18 29.96
C HIS A 158 7.66 18.79 28.92
N PRO A 159 6.75 19.70 28.48
CA PRO A 159 5.76 19.40 27.44
C PRO A 159 6.33 18.85 26.12
N VAL A 160 7.61 19.14 25.83
CA VAL A 160 8.36 18.55 24.72
C VAL A 160 8.36 17.01 24.76
N ALA A 161 8.40 16.39 25.94
CA ALA A 161 8.38 14.94 26.07
C ALA A 161 7.09 14.30 25.53
N MET A 162 5.95 15.00 25.68
CA MET A 162 4.68 14.56 25.12
C MET A 162 4.71 14.65 23.58
N GLN A 163 5.20 15.76 23.02
CA GLN A 163 5.33 15.94 21.56
C GLN A 163 6.24 14.87 20.94
N ALA A 164 7.40 14.62 21.56
CA ALA A 164 8.33 13.57 21.13
C ALA A 164 7.70 12.18 21.22
N THR A 165 6.93 11.90 22.28
CA THR A 165 6.23 10.61 22.45
C THR A 165 5.17 10.40 21.37
N VAL A 166 4.36 11.42 21.08
CA VAL A 166 3.34 11.35 20.02
C VAL A 166 3.98 11.14 18.64
N ALA A 167 5.05 11.88 18.33
CA ALA A 167 5.78 11.74 17.07
C ALA A 167 6.34 10.32 16.90
N VAL A 168 7.03 9.79 17.91
CA VAL A 168 7.53 8.40 17.90
C VAL A 168 6.39 7.39 17.72
N PHE A 169 5.29 7.57 18.46
CA PHE A 169 4.15 6.66 18.39
C PHE A 169 3.50 6.64 17.00
N GLN A 170 3.40 7.78 16.31
CA GLN A 170 2.85 7.87 14.96
C GLN A 170 3.60 6.97 13.96
N TYR A 171 4.93 6.95 14.00
CA TYR A 171 5.72 6.07 13.11
C TYR A 171 5.54 4.59 13.44
N TRP A 172 5.50 4.23 14.74
CA TRP A 172 5.23 2.85 15.14
C TRP A 172 3.82 2.39 14.75
N LEU A 173 2.82 3.27 14.85
CA LEU A 173 1.44 2.97 14.47
C LEU A 173 1.25 2.88 12.95
N ALA A 174 2.08 3.56 12.15
CA ALA A 174 2.02 3.49 10.69
C ALA A 174 2.29 2.07 10.16
N ILE A 175 3.12 1.28 10.86
CA ILE A 175 3.46 -0.10 10.47
C ILE A 175 2.22 -1.01 10.44
N PRO A 176 1.49 -1.24 11.55
CA PRO A 176 0.33 -2.12 11.55
C PRO A 176 -0.79 -1.60 10.64
N ILE A 177 -1.00 -0.28 10.54
CA ILE A 177 -2.01 0.29 9.63
C ILE A 177 -1.67 -0.06 8.17
N PHE A 178 -0.42 0.11 7.77
CA PHE A 178 0.05 -0.25 6.43
C PHE A 178 -0.14 -1.75 6.16
N VAL A 179 0.29 -2.61 7.10
CA VAL A 179 0.17 -4.07 6.97
C VAL A 179 -1.29 -4.50 6.86
N LEU A 180 -2.19 -3.93 7.67
CA LEU A 180 -3.62 -4.22 7.62
C LEU A 180 -4.23 -3.89 6.24
N GLY A 181 -3.88 -2.73 5.67
CA GLY A 181 -4.32 -2.36 4.33
C GLY A 181 -3.87 -3.36 3.26
N MET A 182 -2.60 -3.78 3.32
CA MET A 182 -2.04 -4.75 2.39
C MET A 182 -2.66 -6.15 2.56
N VAL A 183 -2.89 -6.59 3.80
CA VAL A 183 -3.58 -7.86 4.08
C VAL A 183 -5.00 -7.85 3.56
N ALA A 184 -5.75 -6.75 3.74
CA ALA A 184 -7.09 -6.62 3.18
C ALA A 184 -7.09 -6.76 1.65
N GLN A 185 -6.13 -6.12 0.98
CA GLN A 185 -5.95 -6.23 -0.47
C GLN A 185 -5.58 -7.68 -0.89
N PHE A 186 -4.72 -8.36 -0.13
CA PHE A 186 -4.39 -9.77 -0.36
C PHE A 186 -5.63 -10.67 -0.26
N LEU A 187 -6.42 -10.51 0.80
CA LEU A 187 -7.65 -11.27 1.02
C LEU A 187 -8.68 -11.04 -0.08
N PHE A 188 -8.79 -9.81 -0.60
CA PHE A 188 -9.60 -9.52 -1.77
C PHE A 188 -9.17 -10.36 -2.99
N TYR A 189 -7.87 -10.44 -3.29
CA TYR A 189 -7.39 -11.24 -4.42
C TYR A 189 -7.61 -12.74 -4.22
N VAL A 190 -7.46 -13.25 -3.00
CA VAL A 190 -7.80 -14.65 -2.67
C VAL A 190 -9.29 -14.91 -2.92
N TRP A 191 -10.16 -14.01 -2.44
CA TRP A 191 -11.60 -14.09 -2.66
C TRP A 191 -11.97 -14.03 -4.14
N ALA A 192 -11.42 -13.06 -4.90
CA ALA A 192 -11.67 -12.92 -6.33
C ALA A 192 -11.22 -14.16 -7.11
N THR A 193 -10.07 -14.74 -6.75
CA THR A 193 -9.60 -16.01 -7.34
C THR A 193 -10.56 -17.15 -7.06
N GLY A 194 -11.06 -17.27 -5.82
CA GLY A 194 -12.07 -18.27 -5.45
C GLY A 194 -13.35 -18.11 -6.26
N LEU A 195 -13.82 -16.87 -6.43
CA LEU A 195 -15.00 -16.55 -7.21
C LEU A 195 -14.82 -16.93 -8.70
N LEU A 196 -13.69 -16.59 -9.31
CA LEU A 196 -13.39 -16.87 -10.73
C LEU A 196 -13.09 -18.36 -11.02
N LYS A 197 -12.87 -19.16 -9.98
CA LYS A 197 -12.77 -20.63 -10.09
C LYS A 197 -14.14 -21.30 -10.09
N ASN A 198 -15.21 -20.60 -9.69
CA ASN A 198 -16.55 -21.15 -9.71
C ASN A 198 -16.98 -21.51 -11.15
N PRO A 199 -17.43 -22.75 -11.42
CA PRO A 199 -17.82 -23.19 -12.76
C PRO A 199 -18.89 -22.30 -13.41
N GLU A 200 -19.80 -21.74 -12.62
CA GLU A 200 -20.92 -20.94 -13.12
C GLU A 200 -20.47 -19.55 -13.57
N VAL A 201 -19.57 -18.94 -12.80
CA VAL A 201 -18.91 -17.70 -13.19
C VAL A 201 -18.10 -17.92 -14.47
N ARG A 202 -17.41 -19.06 -14.58
CA ARG A 202 -16.65 -19.41 -15.80
C ARG A 202 -17.56 -19.58 -17.01
N ALA A 203 -18.68 -20.30 -16.87
CA ALA A 203 -19.66 -20.47 -17.93
C ALA A 203 -20.26 -19.13 -18.36
N ALA A 204 -20.60 -18.24 -17.42
CA ALA A 204 -21.17 -16.92 -17.71
C ALA A 204 -20.18 -15.96 -18.41
N LEU A 205 -18.87 -16.24 -18.31
CA LEU A 205 -17.80 -15.48 -18.94
C LEU A 205 -17.30 -16.11 -20.25
N ASP A 206 -17.85 -17.27 -20.63
CA ASP A 206 -17.46 -17.96 -21.86
C ASP A 206 -17.89 -17.14 -23.09
N PRO A 207 -16.97 -16.79 -24.01
CA PRO A 207 -17.29 -16.04 -25.22
C PRO A 207 -18.37 -16.70 -26.09
N GLU A 208 -18.51 -18.04 -26.01
CA GLU A 208 -19.43 -18.83 -26.84
C GLU A 208 -20.87 -18.85 -26.31
N THR A 209 -21.14 -18.25 -25.13
CA THR A 209 -22.48 -18.16 -24.54
C THR A 209 -23.29 -16.93 -24.99
N LYS A 210 -22.91 -16.28 -26.10
CA LYS A 210 -23.65 -15.16 -26.70
C LYS A 210 -24.68 -15.60 -27.74
#